data_AF-A0A7V5JHC8-F1
#
_entry.id   AF-A0A7V5JHC8-F1
#
_cell.length_a   1.000
_cell.length_b   1.000
_cell.length_c   1.000
_cell.angle_alpha   90.00
_cell.angle_beta   90.00
_cell.angle_gamma   90.00
#
_symmetry.space_group_name_H-M   'P 1'
#
loop_
_entity.id
_entity.type
_entity.pdbx_description
1 polymer ?
#
loop_
_entity_poly.entity_id
_entity_poly.type
_entity_poly.pdbx_seq_one_letter_code
_entity_poly.pdbx_strand_id
1 'polypeptide(L)'
;MKLSMIRWTRCTAIGALALFLLGVIFWGGFNTAMEATNTLPFCISCHEMRDNVYQEYRGSVHEANASGVRATCPDCHVPRDWLPKVVRKIQASRELYHWVVGTIDTREKFLARRPVLAGHVWDAMKRTDSRECRNCHDFHSMQLADQARFAADRHDRALNAGGTCIDCHKGISHELPPLPPVLSEDRYDPEYAEEIMETCAGCHGDKGQGTPDGEYPRLAGLDAHYIVRQLENFKNRKRINIPMIPYANERELPGEDVQ
;
A
#
# COMPACT_ATOMS: atom_id res chain seq x y z
N MET A 1 53.69 -38.08 24.23
CA MET A 1 53.04 -36.74 24.23
C MET A 1 52.83 -36.14 22.84
N LYS A 2 53.84 -36.02 21.97
CA LYS A 2 53.67 -35.36 20.65
C LYS A 2 52.61 -36.02 19.73
N LEU A 3 52.53 -37.36 19.71
CA LEU A 3 51.60 -38.09 18.83
C LEU A 3 50.12 -37.94 19.23
N SER A 4 49.81 -37.85 20.54
CA SER A 4 48.44 -37.62 21.02
C SER A 4 48.00 -36.18 20.79
N MET A 5 48.93 -35.21 20.89
CA MET A 5 48.68 -33.79 20.62
C MET A 5 48.38 -33.54 19.13
N ILE A 6 49.08 -34.23 18.22
CA ILE A 6 48.83 -34.20 16.76
C ILE A 6 47.49 -34.86 16.39
N ARG A 7 47.13 -35.97 17.06
CA ARG A 7 45.82 -36.62 16.84
C ARG A 7 44.66 -35.75 17.31
N TRP A 8 44.82 -35.09 18.46
CA TRP A 8 43.81 -34.18 19.01
C TRP A 8 43.62 -32.94 18.14
N THR A 9 44.70 -32.28 17.71
CA THR A 9 44.64 -31.12 16.79
C THR A 9 44.07 -31.47 15.41
N ARG A 10 44.32 -32.67 14.89
CA ARG A 10 43.69 -33.16 13.65
C ARG A 10 42.19 -33.44 13.81
N CYS A 11 41.77 -34.05 14.92
CA CYS A 11 40.35 -34.27 15.21
C CYS A 11 39.58 -32.95 15.40
N THR A 12 40.18 -31.95 16.06
CA THR A 12 39.57 -30.62 16.20
C THR A 12 39.51 -29.86 14.88
N ALA A 13 40.53 -29.97 14.03
CA ALA A 13 40.53 -29.34 12.71
C ALA A 13 39.48 -29.96 11.76
N ILE A 14 39.34 -31.29 11.77
CA ILE A 14 38.30 -31.98 11.00
C ILE A 14 36.90 -31.61 11.53
N GLY A 15 36.72 -31.55 12.85
CA GLY A 15 35.46 -31.11 13.46
C GLY A 15 35.10 -29.67 13.11
N ALA A 16 36.06 -28.76 13.14
CA ALA A 16 35.87 -27.36 12.75
C ALA A 16 35.51 -27.23 11.26
N LEU A 17 36.18 -27.97 10.38
CA LEU A 17 35.87 -28.00 8.95
C LEU A 17 34.46 -28.56 8.71
N ALA A 18 34.07 -29.63 9.41
CA ALA A 18 32.73 -30.19 9.30
C ALA A 18 31.65 -29.19 9.75
N LEU A 19 31.84 -28.51 10.88
CA LEU A 19 30.92 -27.47 11.35
C LEU A 19 30.84 -26.29 10.38
N PHE A 20 31.96 -25.87 9.80
CA PHE A 20 31.98 -24.82 8.79
C PHE A 20 31.19 -25.21 7.54
N LEU A 21 31.41 -26.42 7.01
CA LEU A 21 30.68 -26.94 5.85
C LEU A 21 29.19 -27.08 6.15
N LEU A 22 28.82 -27.57 7.33
CA LEU A 22 27.42 -27.61 7.78
C LEU A 22 26.82 -26.22 7.86
N GLY A 23 27.56 -25.24 8.38
CA GLY A 23 27.14 -23.84 8.42
C GLY A 23 26.90 -23.25 7.02
N VAL A 24 27.78 -23.53 6.06
CA VAL A 24 27.63 -23.10 4.66
C VAL A 24 26.40 -23.75 4.01
N ILE A 25 26.22 -25.06 4.20
CA ILE A 25 25.06 -25.80 3.67
C ILE A 25 23.77 -25.26 4.27
N PHE A 26 23.74 -25.06 5.59
CA PHE A 26 22.58 -24.50 6.28
C PHE A 26 22.27 -23.09 5.81
N TRP A 27 23.27 -22.21 5.74
CA TRP A 27 23.10 -20.83 5.28
C TRP A 27 22.63 -20.75 3.83
N GLY A 28 23.22 -21.56 2.95
CA GLY A 28 22.80 -21.69 1.57
C GLY A 28 21.35 -22.16 1.48
N GLY A 29 21.02 -23.28 2.13
CA GLY A 29 19.66 -23.84 2.14
C GLY A 29 18.62 -22.87 2.71
N PHE A 30 18.95 -22.17 3.80
CA PHE A 30 18.09 -21.15 4.40
C PHE A 30 17.80 -20.00 3.43
N ASN A 31 18.81 -19.43 2.78
CA ASN A 31 18.62 -18.33 1.83
C ASN A 31 17.89 -18.80 0.56
N THR A 32 18.14 -20.02 0.10
CA THR A 32 17.37 -20.61 -1.01
C THR A 32 15.89 -20.76 -0.65
N ALA A 33 15.58 -21.24 0.56
CA ALA A 33 14.19 -21.34 1.02
C ALA A 33 13.54 -19.95 1.17
N MET A 34 14.27 -18.97 1.71
CA MET A 34 13.81 -17.59 1.79
C MET A 34 13.44 -17.04 0.42
N GLU A 35 14.29 -17.25 -0.59
CA GLU A 35 14.05 -16.76 -1.94
C GLU A 35 12.94 -17.52 -2.66
N ALA A 36 12.86 -18.84 -2.50
CA ALA A 36 11.77 -19.65 -3.05
C ALA A 36 10.39 -19.18 -2.54
N THR A 37 10.31 -18.76 -1.28
CA THR A 37 9.09 -18.21 -0.68
C THR A 37 8.85 -16.73 -1.00
N ASN A 38 9.70 -16.09 -1.81
CA ASN A 38 9.54 -14.72 -2.32
C ASN A 38 9.23 -14.73 -3.81
N THR A 39 8.49 -15.73 -4.29
CA THR A 39 8.14 -15.84 -5.70
C THR A 39 6.64 -15.72 -5.88
N LEU A 40 6.21 -15.17 -7.01
CA LEU A 40 4.78 -15.10 -7.34
C LEU A 40 4.08 -16.48 -7.26
N PRO A 41 4.63 -17.58 -7.81
CA PRO A 41 4.03 -18.91 -7.67
C PRO A 41 3.83 -19.36 -6.22
N PHE A 42 4.76 -19.02 -5.33
CA PHE A 42 4.60 -19.32 -3.91
C PHE A 42 3.48 -18.47 -3.29
N CYS A 43 3.46 -17.16 -3.55
CA CYS A 43 2.43 -16.26 -3.01
C CYS A 43 1.01 -16.68 -3.39
N ILE A 44 0.82 -17.23 -4.60
CA ILE A 44 -0.49 -17.68 -5.09
C ILE A 44 -0.72 -19.20 -4.92
N SER A 45 0.11 -19.87 -4.13
CA SER A 45 -0.08 -21.31 -3.86
C SER A 45 -1.29 -21.57 -2.96
N CYS A 46 -1.67 -20.61 -2.13
CA CYS A 46 -2.89 -20.62 -1.33
C CYS A 46 -4.07 -20.05 -2.13
N HIS A 47 -5.26 -20.66 -2.00
CA HIS A 47 -6.45 -20.22 -2.73
C HIS A 47 -6.93 -18.84 -2.27
N GLU A 48 -6.71 -18.47 -1.00
CA GLU A 48 -7.07 -17.15 -0.48
C GLU A 48 -6.36 -16.02 -1.22
N MET A 49 -5.10 -16.24 -1.64
CA MET A 49 -4.35 -15.25 -2.40
C MET A 49 -4.66 -15.35 -3.90
N ARG A 50 -4.71 -16.57 -4.44
CA ARG A 50 -4.93 -16.83 -5.87
C ARG A 50 -6.30 -16.37 -6.36
N ASP A 51 -7.34 -16.62 -5.56
CA ASP A 51 -8.73 -16.43 -5.99
C ASP A 51 -9.27 -15.04 -5.60
N ASN A 52 -8.53 -14.28 -4.77
CA ASN A 52 -8.84 -12.89 -4.42
C ASN A 52 -7.79 -11.92 -5.01
N VAL A 53 -6.81 -11.52 -4.21
CA VAL A 53 -5.87 -10.41 -4.52
C VAL A 53 -5.09 -10.60 -5.81
N TYR A 54 -4.79 -11.84 -6.20
CA TYR A 54 -4.13 -12.11 -7.48
C TYR A 54 -5.03 -11.75 -8.68
N GLN A 55 -6.33 -12.01 -8.60
CA GLN A 55 -7.26 -11.66 -9.67
C GLN A 55 -7.36 -10.15 -9.88
N GLU A 56 -7.18 -9.37 -8.82
CA GLU A 56 -7.21 -7.90 -8.87
C GLU A 56 -5.87 -7.32 -9.36
N TYR A 57 -4.76 -7.99 -9.03
CA TYR A 57 -3.44 -7.64 -9.55
C TYR A 57 -3.37 -7.82 -11.08
N ARG A 58 -4.08 -8.84 -11.60
CA ARG A 58 -4.16 -9.13 -13.02
C ARG A 58 -4.85 -7.98 -13.75
N GLY A 59 -4.17 -7.42 -14.76
CA GLY A 59 -4.63 -6.23 -15.49
C GLY A 59 -4.20 -4.91 -14.87
N SER A 60 -3.52 -4.91 -13.72
CA SER A 60 -2.93 -3.69 -13.17
C SER A 60 -1.69 -3.25 -13.96
N VAL A 61 -1.33 -1.97 -13.85
CA VAL A 61 -0.10 -1.42 -14.44
C VAL A 61 1.17 -2.08 -13.91
N HIS A 62 1.11 -2.76 -12.76
CA HIS A 62 2.23 -3.49 -12.18
C HIS A 62 2.38 -4.91 -12.73
N GLU A 63 1.34 -5.46 -13.37
CA GLU A 63 1.46 -6.72 -14.12
C GLU A 63 1.98 -6.48 -15.54
N ALA A 64 1.36 -5.54 -16.25
CA ALA A 64 1.66 -5.26 -17.65
C ALA A 64 1.60 -3.75 -17.92
N ASN A 65 2.67 -3.21 -18.49
CA ASN A 65 2.75 -1.82 -18.88
C ASN A 65 3.68 -1.64 -20.09
N ALA A 66 3.69 -0.44 -20.66
CA ALA A 66 4.47 -0.11 -21.85
C ALA A 66 5.99 -0.15 -21.64
N SER A 67 6.46 0.00 -20.39
CA SER A 67 7.90 -0.02 -20.08
C SER A 67 8.48 -1.44 -20.05
N GLY A 68 7.63 -2.46 -19.93
CA GLY A 68 8.04 -3.85 -19.75
C GLY A 68 8.56 -4.18 -18.34
N VAL A 69 8.64 -3.20 -17.44
CA VAL A 69 8.98 -3.43 -16.03
C VAL A 69 7.79 -4.06 -15.33
N ARG A 70 7.99 -5.22 -14.70
CA ARG A 70 6.95 -5.91 -13.95
C ARG A 70 7.30 -5.96 -12.47
N ALA A 71 6.37 -5.53 -11.62
CA ALA A 71 6.44 -5.73 -10.18
C ALA A 71 5.49 -6.86 -9.79
N THR A 72 5.97 -7.80 -9.00
CA THR A 72 5.19 -8.95 -8.51
C THR A 72 4.87 -8.79 -7.03
N CYS A 73 4.04 -9.68 -6.47
CA CYS A 73 3.68 -9.66 -5.04
C CYS A 73 4.86 -9.39 -4.07
N PRO A 74 5.99 -10.10 -4.14
CA PRO A 74 7.12 -9.88 -3.24
C PRO A 74 7.75 -8.50 -3.38
N ASP A 75 7.72 -7.87 -4.55
CA ASP A 75 8.34 -6.55 -4.75
C ASP A 75 7.69 -5.47 -3.88
N CYS A 76 6.40 -5.62 -3.57
CA CYS A 76 5.63 -4.68 -2.75
C CYS A 76 5.38 -5.18 -1.31
N HIS A 77 5.25 -6.49 -1.10
CA HIS A 77 4.88 -7.06 0.20
C HIS A 77 6.05 -7.68 1.00
N VAL A 78 7.21 -7.85 0.37
CA VAL A 78 8.40 -8.42 1.00
C VAL A 78 9.57 -7.45 0.85
N PRO A 79 10.14 -6.92 1.95
CA PRO A 79 11.29 -6.03 1.86
C PRO A 79 12.48 -6.67 1.14
N ARG A 80 13.23 -5.89 0.36
CA ARG A 80 14.46 -6.36 -0.30
C ARG A 80 15.60 -6.57 0.71
N ASP A 81 15.73 -5.64 1.66
CA ASP A 81 16.76 -5.67 2.70
C ASP A 81 16.61 -6.88 3.63
N TRP A 82 17.75 -7.48 4.00
CA TRP A 82 17.78 -8.75 4.73
C TRP A 82 17.06 -8.70 6.08
N LEU A 83 17.35 -7.68 6.91
CA LEU A 83 16.75 -7.58 8.25
C LEU A 83 15.23 -7.38 8.20
N PRO A 84 14.68 -6.36 7.49
CA PRO A 84 13.23 -6.21 7.35
C PRO A 84 12.55 -7.42 6.70
N LYS A 85 13.19 -8.07 5.72
CA LYS A 85 12.68 -9.29 5.08
C LYS A 85 12.47 -10.41 6.09
N VAL A 86 13.48 -10.69 6.92
CA VAL A 86 13.40 -11.73 7.95
C VAL A 86 12.31 -11.40 8.98
N VAL A 87 12.22 -10.15 9.43
CA VAL A 87 11.14 -9.70 10.35
C VAL A 87 9.76 -9.93 9.74
N ARG A 88 9.56 -9.51 8.49
CA ARG A 88 8.27 -9.72 7.78
C ARG A 88 7.93 -11.19 7.62
N LYS A 89 8.92 -12.05 7.36
CA LYS A 89 8.74 -13.51 7.27
C LYS A 89 8.37 -14.15 8.61
N ILE A 90 8.95 -13.68 9.71
CA ILE A 90 8.55 -14.10 11.06
C ILE A 90 7.10 -13.67 11.32
N GLN A 91 6.72 -12.43 11.00
CA GLN A 91 5.35 -11.96 11.14
C GLN A 91 4.36 -12.75 10.27
N ALA A 92 4.77 -13.13 9.06
CA ALA A 92 3.98 -13.93 8.12
C ALA A 92 3.62 -15.31 8.67
N SER A 93 4.36 -15.85 9.65
CA SER A 93 4.01 -17.13 10.29
C SER A 93 2.61 -17.14 10.90
N ARG A 94 2.07 -15.96 11.28
CA ARG A 94 0.69 -15.81 11.77
C ARG A 94 -0.35 -16.11 10.68
N GLU A 95 0.00 -15.89 9.41
CA GLU A 95 -0.89 -16.20 8.28
C GLU A 95 -1.16 -17.71 8.21
N LEU A 96 -0.18 -18.56 8.58
CA LEU A 96 -0.37 -20.01 8.65
C LEU A 96 -1.39 -20.42 9.72
N TYR A 97 -1.38 -19.76 10.88
CA TYR A 97 -2.39 -19.99 11.91
C TYR A 97 -3.80 -19.64 11.38
N HIS A 98 -3.93 -18.46 10.76
CA HIS A 98 -5.18 -17.97 10.20
C HIS A 98 -5.70 -18.79 9.01
N TRP A 99 -4.79 -19.38 8.24
CA TRP A 99 -5.09 -20.38 7.23
C TRP A 99 -5.67 -21.66 7.87
N VAL A 100 -5.02 -22.21 8.91
CA VAL A 100 -5.50 -23.42 9.62
C VAL A 100 -6.89 -23.22 10.21
N VAL A 101 -7.18 -22.07 10.79
CA VAL A 101 -8.50 -21.78 11.40
C VAL A 101 -9.52 -21.19 10.41
N GLY A 102 -9.14 -21.02 9.14
CA GLY A 102 -10.05 -20.57 8.08
C GLY A 102 -10.64 -19.18 8.29
N THR A 103 -9.84 -18.19 8.70
CA THR A 103 -10.37 -16.83 8.95
C THR A 103 -10.79 -16.08 7.69
N ILE A 104 -10.22 -16.42 6.53
CA ILE A 104 -10.48 -15.78 5.22
C ILE A 104 -10.52 -16.79 4.05
N ASP A 105 -10.85 -18.04 4.35
CA ASP A 105 -10.85 -19.17 3.41
C ASP A 105 -11.96 -19.12 2.35
N THR A 106 -12.96 -18.24 2.51
CA THR A 106 -14.00 -17.96 1.52
C THR A 106 -13.99 -16.50 1.07
N ARG A 107 -14.56 -16.20 -0.11
CA ARG A 107 -14.65 -14.84 -0.65
C ARG A 107 -15.38 -13.90 0.32
N GLU A 108 -16.47 -14.36 0.93
CA GLU A 108 -17.27 -13.57 1.86
C GLU A 108 -16.46 -13.21 3.11
N LYS A 109 -15.73 -14.18 3.68
CA LYS A 109 -14.88 -13.93 4.85
C LYS A 109 -13.70 -13.01 4.51
N PHE A 110 -13.09 -13.19 3.35
CA PHE A 110 -12.04 -12.30 2.85
C PHE A 110 -12.56 -10.85 2.74
N LEU A 111 -13.70 -10.65 2.07
CA LEU A 111 -14.32 -9.34 1.90
C LEU A 111 -14.67 -8.70 3.25
N ALA A 112 -15.24 -9.47 4.19
CA ALA A 112 -15.57 -8.99 5.53
C ALA A 112 -14.33 -8.54 6.33
N ARG A 113 -13.15 -9.10 6.04
CA ARG A 113 -11.88 -8.74 6.69
C ARG A 113 -11.03 -7.78 5.87
N ARG A 114 -11.40 -7.49 4.62
CA ARG A 114 -10.63 -6.67 3.67
C ARG A 114 -10.20 -5.31 4.24
N PRO A 115 -11.07 -4.52 4.92
CA PRO A 115 -10.64 -3.23 5.47
C PRO A 115 -9.51 -3.37 6.49
N VAL A 116 -9.60 -4.39 7.36
CA VAL A 116 -8.59 -4.67 8.39
C VAL A 116 -7.27 -5.14 7.76
N LEU A 117 -7.34 -6.04 6.78
CA LEU A 117 -6.16 -6.56 6.09
C LEU A 117 -5.43 -5.47 5.29
N ALA A 118 -6.19 -4.62 4.58
CA ALA A 118 -5.64 -3.50 3.84
C ALA A 118 -4.99 -2.48 4.78
N GLY A 119 -5.65 -2.14 5.89
CA GLY A 119 -5.12 -1.23 6.91
C GLY A 119 -3.75 -1.70 7.44
N HIS A 120 -3.59 -2.99 7.76
CA HIS A 120 -2.30 -3.51 8.21
C HIS A 120 -1.16 -3.30 7.20
N VAL A 121 -1.46 -3.44 5.91
CA VAL A 121 -0.47 -3.23 4.83
C VAL A 121 -0.16 -1.75 4.68
N TRP A 122 -1.17 -0.89 4.68
CA TRP A 122 -0.99 0.57 4.58
C TRP A 122 -0.20 1.11 5.76
N ASP A 123 -0.52 0.69 6.97
CA ASP A 123 0.23 1.06 8.18
C ASP A 123 1.69 0.62 8.09
N ALA A 124 1.94 -0.59 7.59
CA ALA A 124 3.30 -1.09 7.42
C ALA A 124 4.07 -0.25 6.40
N MET A 125 3.47 0.03 5.24
CA MET A 125 4.07 0.86 4.19
C MET A 125 4.34 2.28 4.72
N LYS A 126 3.35 2.92 5.34
CA LYS A 126 3.46 4.27 5.93
C LYS A 126 4.58 4.36 6.96
N ARG A 127 4.64 3.42 7.92
CA ARG A 127 5.71 3.38 8.94
C ARG A 127 7.11 3.18 8.35
N THR A 128 7.20 2.64 7.14
CA THR A 128 8.47 2.39 6.45
C THR A 128 8.74 3.38 5.33
N ASP A 129 8.03 4.51 5.30
CA ASP A 129 8.12 5.52 4.24
C ASP A 129 7.98 4.89 2.84
N SER A 130 7.05 3.97 2.69
CA SER A 130 6.80 3.24 1.44
C SER A 130 8.07 2.65 0.81
N ARG A 131 9.00 2.14 1.63
CA ARG A 131 10.31 1.59 1.20
C ARG A 131 10.20 0.70 -0.04
N GLU A 132 9.20 -0.17 -0.09
CA GLU A 132 9.00 -1.09 -1.21
C GLU A 132 8.63 -0.35 -2.51
N CYS A 133 7.78 0.68 -2.44
CA CYS A 133 7.48 1.56 -3.57
C CYS A 133 8.73 2.30 -4.05
N ARG A 134 9.52 2.81 -3.09
CA ARG A 134 10.72 3.63 -3.35
C ARG A 134 11.88 2.89 -3.99
N ASN A 135 11.85 1.57 -4.01
CA ASN A 135 12.80 0.77 -4.80
C ASN A 135 12.67 0.99 -6.31
N CYS A 136 11.53 1.53 -6.77
CA CYS A 136 11.24 1.79 -8.18
C CYS A 136 10.71 3.21 -8.42
N HIS A 137 10.02 3.82 -7.45
CA HIS A 137 9.39 5.14 -7.55
C HIS A 137 10.01 6.13 -6.56
N ASP A 138 10.74 7.11 -7.06
CA ASP A 138 11.38 8.12 -6.23
C ASP A 138 10.85 9.52 -6.58
N PHE A 139 10.47 10.31 -5.57
CA PHE A 139 9.91 11.64 -5.79
C PHE A 139 10.88 12.58 -6.52
N HIS A 140 12.19 12.49 -6.27
CA HIS A 140 13.17 13.35 -6.92
C HIS A 140 13.38 12.97 -8.39
N SER A 141 13.03 11.74 -8.75
CA SER A 141 13.14 11.20 -10.11
C SER A 141 11.84 11.30 -10.90
N MET A 142 10.74 11.77 -10.28
CA MET A 142 9.47 11.99 -10.97
C MET A 142 9.51 13.29 -11.80
N GLN A 143 9.22 13.18 -13.09
CA GLN A 143 9.11 14.34 -13.97
C GLN A 143 7.76 15.04 -13.77
N LEU A 144 7.66 15.91 -12.76
CA LEU A 144 6.41 16.63 -12.43
C LEU A 144 5.87 17.45 -13.61
N ALA A 145 6.75 17.93 -14.49
CA ALA A 145 6.37 18.68 -15.70
C ALA A 145 5.54 17.86 -16.70
N ASP A 146 5.69 16.53 -16.70
CA ASP A 146 4.97 15.62 -17.60
C ASP A 146 3.65 15.12 -16.99
N GLN A 147 3.36 15.50 -15.74
CA GLN A 147 2.15 15.09 -15.03
C GLN A 147 1.02 16.10 -15.23
N ALA A 148 -0.22 15.65 -15.01
CA ALA A 148 -1.36 16.56 -14.91
C ALA A 148 -1.11 17.57 -13.76
N ARG A 149 -1.48 18.85 -13.95
CA ARG A 149 -1.20 19.94 -13.00
C ARG A 149 -1.58 19.62 -11.55
N PHE A 150 -2.72 18.96 -11.35
CA PHE A 150 -3.16 18.53 -10.03
C PHE A 150 -2.20 17.51 -9.40
N ALA A 151 -1.87 16.43 -10.12
CA ALA A 151 -0.94 15.41 -9.64
C ALA A 151 0.46 15.98 -9.37
N ALA A 152 0.93 16.89 -10.23
CA ALA A 152 2.20 17.59 -10.03
C ALA A 152 2.22 18.42 -8.74
N ASP A 153 1.17 19.22 -8.48
CA ASP A 153 1.02 19.99 -7.22
C ASP A 153 0.92 19.07 -6.01
N ARG A 154 0.14 17.98 -6.08
CA ARG A 154 0.03 17.01 -4.98
C ARG A 154 1.37 16.35 -4.67
N HIS A 155 2.10 15.86 -5.68
CA HIS A 155 3.41 15.24 -5.48
C HIS A 155 4.45 16.23 -4.96
N ASP A 156 4.46 17.49 -5.43
CA ASP A 156 5.35 18.53 -4.90
C ASP A 156 5.06 18.81 -3.42
N ARG A 157 3.79 18.97 -3.04
CA ARG A 157 3.40 19.15 -1.63
C ARG A 157 3.77 17.94 -0.78
N ALA A 158 3.50 16.73 -1.26
CA ALA A 158 3.83 15.49 -0.54
C ALA A 158 5.34 15.37 -0.29
N LEU A 159 6.18 15.66 -1.31
CA LEU A 159 7.63 15.68 -1.16
C LEU A 159 8.09 16.68 -0.10
N ASN A 160 7.56 17.91 -0.15
CA ASN A 160 7.93 18.97 0.79
C ASN A 160 7.42 18.73 2.22
N ALA A 161 6.30 18.01 2.37
CA ALA A 161 5.72 17.67 3.66
C ALA A 161 6.29 16.37 4.27
N GLY A 162 7.15 15.63 3.55
CA GLY A 162 7.64 14.33 3.99
C GLY A 162 6.59 13.22 3.97
N GLY A 163 5.60 13.34 3.06
CA GLY A 163 4.55 12.35 2.86
C GLY A 163 5.08 11.04 2.28
N THR A 164 4.33 9.97 2.50
CA THR A 164 4.60 8.63 1.98
C THR A 164 3.71 8.35 0.78
N CYS A 165 4.10 7.40 -0.08
CA CYS A 165 3.30 7.08 -1.27
C CYS A 165 1.89 6.58 -0.91
N ILE A 166 1.75 5.89 0.22
CA ILE A 166 0.52 5.21 0.62
C ILE A 166 -0.47 6.13 1.34
N ASP A 167 -0.07 7.38 1.65
CA ASP A 167 -0.99 8.38 2.20
C ASP A 167 -2.12 8.67 1.20
N CYS A 168 -1.80 8.73 -0.10
CA CYS A 168 -2.80 8.91 -1.17
C CYS A 168 -2.97 7.67 -2.07
N HIS A 169 -1.90 6.94 -2.42
CA HIS A 169 -1.99 5.81 -3.37
C HIS A 169 -2.41 4.50 -2.70
N LYS A 170 -3.64 4.43 -2.21
CA LYS A 170 -4.25 3.19 -1.72
C LYS A 170 -4.92 2.44 -2.88
N GLY A 171 -4.97 1.10 -2.79
CA GLY A 171 -5.62 0.27 -3.83
C GLY A 171 -4.91 0.23 -5.19
N ILE A 172 -3.57 0.34 -5.21
CA ILE A 172 -2.77 0.42 -6.44
C ILE A 172 -2.92 -0.81 -7.35
N SER A 173 -2.85 -2.01 -6.74
CA SER A 173 -2.92 -3.30 -7.44
C SER A 173 -4.10 -4.14 -6.99
N HIS A 174 -4.89 -3.64 -6.04
CA HIS A 174 -5.98 -4.34 -5.40
C HIS A 174 -7.14 -3.36 -5.24
N GLU A 175 -8.36 -3.85 -5.29
CA GLU A 175 -9.54 -3.01 -5.08
C GLU A 175 -9.48 -2.37 -3.68
N LEU A 176 -9.95 -1.14 -3.57
CA LEU A 176 -10.13 -0.54 -2.25
C LEU A 176 -11.18 -1.32 -1.47
N PRO A 177 -10.99 -1.51 -0.14
CA PRO A 177 -12.09 -1.97 0.68
C PRO A 177 -13.28 -1.02 0.52
N PRO A 178 -14.52 -1.53 0.54
CA PRO A 178 -15.68 -0.67 0.63
C PRO A 178 -15.51 0.21 1.87
N LEU A 179 -15.77 1.50 1.70
CA LEU A 179 -15.80 2.42 2.83
C LEU A 179 -16.84 1.87 3.83
N PRO A 180 -16.54 1.92 5.14
CA PRO A 180 -17.60 1.65 6.11
C PRO A 180 -18.77 2.58 5.77
N PRO A 181 -20.02 2.07 5.74
CA PRO A 181 -21.15 2.92 5.41
C PRO A 181 -21.14 4.13 6.34
N VAL A 182 -21.22 5.32 5.74
CA VAL A 182 -21.37 6.61 6.44
C VAL A 182 -22.76 6.64 7.07
N LEU A 183 -23.01 5.77 8.05
CA LEU A 183 -24.31 5.61 8.69
C LEU A 183 -24.11 5.36 10.18
N SER A 184 -23.39 6.26 10.84
CA SER A 184 -23.46 6.43 12.28
C SER A 184 -22.91 7.83 12.63
N GLU A 185 -23.77 8.76 13.08
CA GLU A 185 -23.41 10.14 13.48
C GLU A 185 -22.30 10.19 14.56
N ASP A 186 -22.03 9.04 15.19
CA ASP A 186 -21.11 8.79 16.28
C ASP A 186 -19.66 8.48 15.86
N ARG A 187 -19.33 8.49 14.55
CA ARG A 187 -17.94 8.34 14.08
C ARG A 187 -17.52 9.42 13.09
N TYR A 188 -17.30 10.62 13.62
CA TYR A 188 -16.35 11.54 12.99
C TYR A 188 -14.95 10.92 13.06
N ASP A 189 -14.42 10.48 11.93
CA ASP A 189 -13.05 10.03 11.77
C ASP A 189 -12.21 11.20 11.21
N PRO A 190 -11.40 11.88 12.03
CA PRO A 190 -10.63 13.03 11.59
C PRO A 190 -9.56 12.68 10.55
N GLU A 191 -8.99 11.47 10.61
CA GLU A 191 -7.94 11.04 9.69
C GLU A 191 -8.53 10.76 8.31
N TYR A 192 -9.71 10.12 8.27
CA TYR A 192 -10.44 9.91 7.03
C TYR A 192 -11.01 11.21 6.44
N ALA A 193 -11.50 12.11 7.29
CA ALA A 193 -11.96 13.43 6.85
C ALA A 193 -10.80 14.26 6.26
N GLU A 194 -9.60 14.16 6.83
CA GLU A 194 -8.39 14.80 6.30
C GLU A 194 -8.02 14.24 4.92
N GLU A 195 -8.05 12.90 4.75
CA GLU A 195 -7.83 12.22 3.47
C GLU A 195 -8.81 12.68 2.37
N ILE A 196 -10.12 12.72 2.64
CA ILE A 196 -11.11 13.23 1.67
C ILE A 196 -10.79 14.70 1.32
N MET A 197 -10.47 15.50 2.34
CA MET A 197 -10.16 16.91 2.17
C MET A 197 -8.91 17.16 1.33
N GLU A 198 -7.95 16.23 1.22
CA GLU A 198 -6.76 16.40 0.38
C GLU A 198 -7.10 16.69 -1.08
N THR A 199 -8.16 16.05 -1.60
CA THR A 199 -8.62 16.26 -2.98
C THR A 199 -9.22 17.66 -3.16
N CYS A 200 -10.00 18.11 -2.18
CA CYS A 200 -10.64 19.42 -2.21
C CYS A 200 -9.64 20.56 -1.94
N ALA A 201 -8.67 20.32 -1.06
CA ALA A 201 -7.71 21.29 -0.54
C ALA A 201 -6.78 21.87 -1.62
N GLY A 202 -6.55 21.14 -2.72
CA GLY A 202 -5.74 21.65 -3.82
C GLY A 202 -6.26 22.92 -4.44
N CYS A 203 -7.58 23.07 -4.47
CA CYS A 203 -8.24 24.27 -4.97
C CYS A 203 -8.80 25.12 -3.83
N HIS A 204 -9.44 24.52 -2.82
CA HIS A 204 -10.13 25.23 -1.75
C HIS A 204 -9.23 25.60 -0.54
N GLY A 205 -7.93 25.33 -0.62
CA GLY A 205 -6.96 25.57 0.45
C GLY A 205 -6.90 24.44 1.47
N ASP A 206 -5.77 24.32 2.18
CA ASP A 206 -5.43 23.18 3.05
C ASP A 206 -6.47 22.86 4.14
N LYS A 207 -7.23 23.86 4.57
CA LYS A 207 -8.32 23.72 5.56
C LYS A 207 -9.69 24.04 4.97
N GLY A 208 -9.81 24.09 3.64
CA GLY A 208 -11.00 24.56 2.94
C GLY A 208 -11.26 26.05 3.15
N GLN A 209 -10.26 26.87 3.48
CA GLN A 209 -10.43 28.29 3.79
C GLN A 209 -10.81 29.16 2.58
N GLY A 210 -10.63 28.64 1.37
CA GLY A 210 -10.79 29.34 0.10
C GLY A 210 -9.58 30.19 -0.29
N THR A 211 -9.59 30.73 -1.50
CA THR A 211 -8.58 31.69 -1.97
C THR A 211 -8.98 33.14 -1.64
N PRO A 212 -8.03 34.06 -1.41
CA PRO A 212 -8.32 35.45 -1.05
C PRO A 212 -9.14 36.23 -2.09
N ASP A 213 -8.98 35.86 -3.37
CA ASP A 213 -9.70 36.43 -4.51
C ASP A 213 -11.12 35.85 -4.69
N GLY A 214 -11.47 34.81 -3.92
CA GLY A 214 -12.76 34.14 -4.00
C GLY A 214 -12.95 33.25 -5.22
N GLU A 215 -11.91 33.02 -6.03
CA GLU A 215 -11.96 32.09 -7.17
C GLU A 215 -12.35 30.68 -6.70
N TYR A 216 -11.73 30.22 -5.61
CA TYR A 216 -12.12 29.01 -4.89
C TYR A 216 -12.75 29.38 -3.55
N PRO A 217 -14.07 29.19 -3.39
CA PRO A 217 -14.77 29.64 -2.20
C PRO A 217 -14.38 28.81 -0.97
N ARG A 218 -14.58 29.42 0.20
CA ARG A 218 -14.43 28.73 1.49
C ARG A 218 -15.42 27.58 1.61
N LEU A 219 -14.90 26.41 1.99
CA LEU A 219 -15.66 25.23 2.44
C LEU A 219 -15.71 25.14 3.97
N ALA A 220 -14.68 25.64 4.66
CA ALA A 220 -14.56 25.59 6.10
C ALA A 220 -15.74 26.28 6.80
N GLY A 221 -16.42 25.55 7.69
CA GLY A 221 -17.55 26.05 8.46
C GLY A 221 -18.87 26.13 7.69
N LEU A 222 -18.94 25.61 6.45
CA LEU A 222 -20.21 25.38 5.79
C LEU A 222 -20.92 24.16 6.39
N ASP A 223 -22.25 24.22 6.37
CA ASP A 223 -23.10 23.10 6.76
C ASP A 223 -22.89 21.87 5.86
N ALA A 224 -22.84 20.68 6.45
CA ALA A 224 -22.58 19.44 5.72
C ALA A 224 -23.65 19.16 4.66
N HIS A 225 -24.94 19.34 4.99
CA HIS A 225 -26.03 19.19 4.01
C HIS A 225 -25.99 20.23 2.91
N TYR A 226 -25.45 21.42 3.19
CA TYR A 226 -25.19 22.40 2.13
C TYR A 226 -24.12 21.88 1.16
N ILE A 227 -22.99 21.37 1.67
CA ILE A 227 -21.89 20.84 0.84
C ILE A 227 -22.39 19.68 -0.03
N VAL A 228 -23.05 18.68 0.55
CA VAL A 228 -23.63 17.53 -0.18
C VAL A 228 -24.50 18.01 -1.33
N ARG A 229 -25.44 18.92 -1.06
CA ARG A 229 -26.33 19.49 -2.08
C ARG A 229 -25.58 20.24 -3.19
N GLN A 230 -24.48 20.93 -2.89
CA GLN A 230 -23.67 21.58 -3.92
C GLN A 230 -22.95 20.55 -4.78
N LEU A 231 -22.36 19.51 -4.18
CA LEU A 231 -21.71 18.41 -4.89
C LEU A 231 -22.70 17.69 -5.83
N GLU A 232 -23.90 17.37 -5.35
CA GLU A 232 -24.98 16.82 -6.18
C GLU A 232 -25.35 17.75 -7.35
N ASN A 233 -25.43 19.07 -7.10
CA ASN A 233 -25.74 20.04 -8.15
C ASN A 233 -24.63 20.14 -9.20
N PHE A 234 -23.35 20.02 -8.82
CA PHE A 234 -22.24 19.97 -9.75
C PHE A 234 -22.23 18.67 -10.57
N LYS A 235 -22.48 17.52 -9.93
CA LYS A 235 -22.62 16.21 -10.59
C LYS A 235 -23.72 16.22 -11.63
N ASN A 236 -24.89 16.72 -11.24
CA ASN A 236 -26.08 16.78 -12.10
C ASN A 236 -26.08 17.97 -13.07
N ARG A 237 -25.00 18.74 -13.13
CA ARG A 237 -24.85 19.94 -13.98
C ARG A 237 -25.92 21.02 -13.75
N LYS A 238 -26.67 20.96 -12.65
CA LYS A 238 -27.58 22.03 -12.19
C LYS A 238 -26.80 23.27 -11.79
N ARG A 239 -25.58 23.06 -11.27
CA ARG A 239 -24.58 24.10 -11.05
C ARG A 239 -23.38 23.81 -11.95
N ILE A 240 -23.10 24.72 -12.89
CA ILE A 240 -21.97 24.57 -13.81
C ILE A 240 -20.80 25.38 -13.27
N ASN A 241 -19.68 24.72 -13.04
CA ASN A 241 -18.41 25.35 -12.69
C ASN A 241 -17.29 24.55 -13.34
N ILE A 242 -16.57 25.17 -14.29
CA ILE A 242 -15.57 24.50 -15.12
C ILE A 242 -14.49 23.79 -14.28
N PRO A 243 -13.91 24.43 -13.23
CA PRO A 243 -12.98 23.75 -12.33
C PRO A 243 -13.54 22.50 -11.64
N MET A 244 -14.82 22.49 -11.28
CA MET A 244 -15.46 21.35 -10.60
C MET A 244 -15.90 20.24 -11.55
N ILE A 245 -16.00 20.46 -12.87
CA ILE A 245 -16.44 19.46 -13.84
C ILE A 245 -15.68 18.12 -13.76
N PRO A 246 -14.33 18.11 -13.74
CA PRO A 246 -13.56 16.85 -13.67
C PRO A 246 -13.61 16.18 -12.29
N TYR A 247 -14.03 16.86 -11.23
CA TYR A 247 -14.09 16.28 -9.87
C TYR A 247 -15.51 15.89 -9.45
N ALA A 248 -16.53 16.54 -10.02
CA ALA A 248 -17.93 16.21 -9.79
C ALA A 248 -18.44 15.24 -10.87
N ASN A 249 -17.83 14.06 -10.96
CA ASN A 249 -18.26 12.97 -11.82
C ASN A 249 -18.30 11.65 -11.05
N GLU A 250 -18.96 10.64 -11.59
CA GLU A 250 -19.19 9.37 -10.87
C GLU A 250 -17.91 8.57 -10.57
N ARG A 251 -16.84 8.79 -11.34
CA ARG A 251 -15.55 8.13 -11.14
C ARG A 251 -14.76 8.77 -9.99
N GLU A 252 -14.72 10.09 -9.94
CA GLU A 252 -13.92 10.84 -8.95
C GLU A 252 -14.71 11.14 -7.66
N LEU A 253 -16.04 11.15 -7.74
CA LEU A 253 -16.95 11.39 -6.62
C LEU A 253 -18.21 10.52 -6.78
N PRO A 254 -18.14 9.21 -6.44
CA PRO A 254 -19.27 8.28 -6.47
C PRO A 254 -20.51 8.78 -5.73
N GLY A 255 -21.70 8.33 -6.14
CA GLY A 255 -22.96 8.71 -5.50
C GLY A 255 -23.06 8.27 -4.04
N GLU A 256 -22.38 7.18 -3.68
CA GLU A 256 -22.26 6.70 -2.29
C GLU A 256 -21.48 7.65 -1.37
N ASP A 257 -20.57 8.45 -1.93
CA ASP A 257 -19.74 9.41 -1.19
C ASP A 257 -20.39 10.79 -1.06
N VAL A 258 -21.56 10.99 -1.69
CA VAL A 258 -22.33 12.25 -1.70
C VAL A 258 -23.73 11.99 -1.15
N GLN A 259 -23.82 11.49 0.09
CA GLN A 259 -25.06 11.23 0.81
C GLN A 259 -24.98 11.71 2.26
#